data_AF-A0A936DHG0-F1
#
_entry.id   AF-A0A936DHG0-F1
#
_cell.length_a   1.000
_cell.length_b   1.000
_cell.length_c   1.000
_cell.angle_alpha   90.00
_cell.angle_beta   90.00
_cell.angle_gamma   90.00
#
_symmetry.space_group_name_H-M   'P 1'
#
loop_
_entity.id
_entity.type
_entity.pdbx_description
1 polymer ?
#
loop_
_entity_poly.entity_id
_entity_poly.type
_entity_poly.pdbx_seq_one_letter_code
_entity_poly.pdbx_strand_id
1 'polypeptide(L)'
;MKRALVWQSFLASFVLAAPAVFGAPTIPPFSTDQRFDAAAIAPYAGDHGAIHDRIDADLPKHIEALQRWVKQRSISAQNDGVRDMANMLADDLRALKFGEVSLVETKGHPGVVGFYDAGAARTLLVYMMYDVQPVDPNWRIEDPFAGALVEHDTGTVLMARGATNQKGPQRAFLNAVESILAVDGKLPVNLVVVAEGEEELGSPNFAEVIEPYLDRLRKADGAFFPMNLQNAKGEATLNLGVKGIIYFELESVGGDWGWTRSQRHPWFDEIDRRFADLATDPGHCCADVQRRQYHQRARVL
;
A
#
# COMPACT_ATOMS: atom_id res chain seq x y z
N MET A 1 25.73 35.93 -55.86
CA MET A 1 25.25 34.59 -55.50
C MET A 1 25.14 34.51 -53.97
N LYS A 2 23.93 34.70 -53.44
CA LYS A 2 23.60 34.51 -52.02
C LYS A 2 22.83 33.19 -51.94
N ARG A 3 23.26 32.23 -51.11
CA ARG A 3 22.46 31.07 -50.70
C ARG A 3 22.44 31.02 -49.19
N ALA A 4 21.30 31.40 -48.62
CA ALA A 4 20.92 31.13 -47.24
C ALA A 4 20.41 29.68 -47.17
N LEU A 5 20.95 28.89 -46.24
CA LEU A 5 20.35 27.63 -45.83
C LEU A 5 19.26 27.95 -44.81
N VAL A 6 18.02 27.58 -45.14
CA VAL A 6 16.87 27.63 -44.24
C VAL A 6 16.89 26.34 -43.42
N TRP A 7 17.16 26.46 -42.12
CA TRP A 7 16.83 25.42 -41.14
C TRP A 7 15.43 25.75 -40.60
N GLN A 8 14.44 24.91 -40.93
CA GLN A 8 13.13 24.94 -40.27
C GLN A 8 13.24 24.20 -38.94
N SER A 9 13.21 24.94 -37.84
CA SER A 9 13.05 24.40 -36.49
C SER A 9 11.62 23.92 -36.30
N PHE A 10 11.40 22.61 -36.15
CA PHE A 10 10.19 22.07 -35.54
C PHE A 10 10.28 22.28 -34.02
N LEU A 11 9.72 23.39 -33.54
CA LEU A 11 9.39 23.56 -32.12
C LEU A 11 8.08 22.81 -31.85
N ALA A 12 8.19 21.56 -31.38
CA ALA A 12 7.08 20.89 -30.74
C ALA A 12 6.87 21.55 -29.37
N SER A 13 5.81 22.34 -29.25
CA SER A 13 5.35 22.88 -27.97
C SER A 13 4.89 21.73 -27.07
N PHE A 14 5.74 21.32 -26.12
CA PHE A 14 5.29 20.56 -24.96
C PHE A 14 4.49 21.51 -24.07
N VAL A 15 3.17 21.46 -24.18
CA VAL A 15 2.28 22.01 -23.16
C VAL A 15 2.40 21.08 -21.95
N LEU A 16 3.18 21.48 -20.96
CA LEU A 16 3.09 20.93 -19.61
C LEU A 16 1.70 21.26 -19.08
N ALA A 17 0.79 20.30 -19.12
CA ALA A 17 -0.46 20.39 -18.40
C ALA A 17 -0.14 20.52 -16.91
N ALA A 18 -0.65 21.59 -16.28
CA ALA A 18 -0.55 21.76 -14.84
C ALA A 18 -1.21 20.55 -14.15
N PRO A 19 -0.66 20.05 -13.03
CA PRO A 19 -1.34 19.03 -12.24
C PRO A 19 -2.73 19.55 -11.85
N ALA A 20 -3.73 18.67 -11.90
CA ALA A 20 -5.06 19.00 -11.44
C ALA A 20 -4.97 19.46 -9.98
N VAL A 21 -5.19 20.76 -9.75
CA VAL A 21 -5.33 21.31 -8.41
C VAL A 21 -6.68 20.82 -7.92
N PHE A 22 -6.69 19.73 -7.14
CA PHE A 22 -7.86 19.35 -6.37
C PHE A 22 -8.29 20.57 -5.56
N GLY A 23 -9.51 21.07 -5.79
CA GLY A 23 -10.10 22.03 -4.88
C GLY A 23 -10.03 21.44 -3.47
N ALA A 24 -9.64 22.25 -2.48
CA ALA A 24 -9.50 21.78 -1.11
C ALA A 24 -10.73 20.95 -0.74
N PRO A 25 -10.57 19.65 -0.41
CA PRO A 25 -11.71 18.81 -0.09
C PRO A 25 -12.45 19.49 1.04
N THR A 26 -13.76 19.68 0.87
CA THR A 26 -14.62 20.05 1.99
C THR A 26 -14.57 18.88 2.96
N ILE A 27 -13.71 19.00 3.97
CA ILE A 27 -13.66 18.04 5.07
C ILE A 27 -15.03 18.12 5.74
N PRO A 28 -15.82 17.03 5.77
CA PRO A 28 -17.05 17.01 6.54
C PRO A 28 -16.73 17.47 7.96
N PRO A 29 -17.58 18.27 8.61
CA PRO A 29 -17.32 18.71 9.98
C PRO A 29 -17.10 17.46 10.84
N PHE A 30 -15.88 17.27 11.33
CA PHE A 30 -15.56 16.21 12.28
C PHE A 30 -15.56 16.83 13.68
N SER A 31 -16.22 16.15 14.62
CA SER A 31 -16.23 16.53 16.02
C SER A 31 -15.39 15.53 16.80
N THR A 32 -14.52 16.03 17.67
CA THR A 32 -13.80 15.20 18.65
C THR A 32 -14.62 14.92 19.91
N ASP A 33 -15.76 15.61 20.07
CA ASP A 33 -16.57 15.56 21.29
C ASP A 33 -17.72 14.55 21.17
N GLN A 34 -18.00 14.07 19.96
CA GLN A 34 -18.97 13.00 19.72
C GLN A 34 -18.28 11.64 19.73
N ARG A 35 -18.69 10.77 20.64
CA ARG A 35 -18.26 9.37 20.68
C ARG A 35 -19.26 8.52 19.91
N PHE A 36 -18.78 7.75 18.93
CA PHE A 36 -19.58 6.70 18.32
C PHE A 36 -19.87 5.61 19.35
N ASP A 37 -21.15 5.38 19.65
CA ASP A 37 -21.58 4.28 20.51
C ASP A 37 -21.73 3.01 19.66
N ALA A 38 -20.68 2.20 19.61
CA ALA A 38 -20.71 0.92 18.91
C ALA A 38 -21.74 -0.05 19.50
N ALA A 39 -22.13 0.10 20.78
CA ALA A 39 -23.14 -0.76 21.39
C ALA A 39 -24.57 -0.45 20.90
N ALA A 40 -24.78 0.71 20.27
CA ALA A 40 -26.04 1.06 19.63
C ALA A 40 -26.25 0.33 18.29
N ILE A 41 -25.19 -0.26 17.72
CA ILE A 41 -25.30 -1.09 16.52
C ILE A 41 -25.71 -2.49 16.95
N ALA A 42 -26.86 -2.94 16.46
CA ALA A 42 -27.32 -4.30 16.71
C ALA A 42 -26.24 -5.30 16.25
N PRO A 43 -25.89 -6.30 17.07
CA PRO A 43 -24.92 -7.30 16.68
C PRO A 43 -25.39 -7.98 15.41
N TYR A 44 -24.45 -8.18 14.48
CA TYR A 44 -24.74 -8.92 13.26
C TYR A 44 -25.18 -10.35 13.63
N ALA A 45 -26.43 -10.69 13.33
CA ALA A 45 -27.05 -11.96 13.72
C ALA A 45 -27.14 -12.96 12.56
N GLY A 46 -26.43 -12.73 11.45
CA GLY A 46 -26.41 -13.66 10.33
C GLY A 46 -25.68 -14.94 10.67
N ASP A 47 -26.21 -16.07 10.19
CA ASP A 47 -25.55 -17.37 10.25
C ASP A 47 -24.70 -17.55 8.99
N HIS A 48 -23.40 -17.78 9.20
CA HIS A 48 -22.41 -18.02 8.15
C HIS A 48 -21.71 -19.37 8.31
N GLY A 49 -22.30 -20.31 9.06
CA GLY A 49 -21.71 -21.62 9.34
C GLY A 49 -21.19 -22.32 8.07
N ALA A 50 -22.02 -22.39 7.02
CA ALA A 50 -21.63 -23.02 5.76
C ALA A 50 -20.45 -22.31 5.06
N ILE A 51 -20.32 -20.99 5.19
CA ILE A 51 -19.18 -20.23 4.63
C ILE A 51 -17.92 -20.48 5.47
N HIS A 52 -18.03 -20.53 6.80
CA HIS A 52 -16.91 -20.86 7.68
C HIS A 52 -16.43 -22.30 7.44
N ASP A 53 -17.35 -23.26 7.37
CA ASP A 53 -17.04 -24.65 7.02
C ASP A 53 -16.33 -24.74 5.66
N ARG A 54 -16.75 -23.90 4.70
CA ARG A 54 -16.09 -23.82 3.39
C ARG A 54 -14.67 -23.25 3.50
N ILE A 55 -14.46 -22.21 4.30
CA ILE A 55 -13.14 -21.63 4.53
C ILE A 55 -12.20 -22.65 5.16
N ASP A 56 -12.68 -23.42 6.14
CA ASP A 56 -11.91 -24.47 6.80
C ASP A 56 -11.56 -25.61 5.83
N ALA A 57 -12.51 -26.03 5.00
CA ALA A 57 -12.28 -27.05 3.98
C ALA A 57 -11.28 -26.62 2.90
N ASP A 58 -11.30 -25.33 2.51
CA ASP A 58 -10.41 -24.77 1.48
C ASP A 58 -9.11 -24.18 2.08
N LEU A 59 -8.84 -24.34 3.39
CA LEU A 59 -7.67 -23.75 4.06
C LEU A 59 -6.33 -24.06 3.35
N PRO A 60 -6.03 -25.30 2.91
CA PRO A 60 -4.79 -25.58 2.17
C PRO A 60 -4.68 -24.76 0.88
N LYS A 61 -5.77 -24.68 0.10
CA LYS A 61 -5.84 -23.88 -1.13
C LYS A 61 -5.71 -22.38 -0.84
N HIS A 62 -6.30 -21.90 0.25
CA HIS A 62 -6.18 -20.51 0.68
C HIS A 62 -4.75 -20.14 1.05
N ILE A 63 -4.03 -21.05 1.71
CA ILE A 63 -2.60 -20.90 2.01
C ILE A 63 -1.77 -20.88 0.72
N GLU A 64 -2.06 -21.76 -0.25
CA GLU A 64 -1.39 -21.74 -1.55
C GLU A 64 -1.62 -20.42 -2.31
N ALA A 65 -2.83 -19.87 -2.25
CA ALA A 65 -3.15 -18.58 -2.85
C ALA A 65 -2.37 -17.43 -2.17
N LEU A 66 -2.26 -17.45 -0.84
CA LEU A 66 -1.41 -16.53 -0.07
C LEU A 66 0.06 -16.66 -0.47
N GLN A 67 0.58 -17.89 -0.54
CA GLN A 67 1.94 -18.19 -0.97
C GLN A 67 2.21 -17.66 -2.38
N ARG A 68 1.27 -17.84 -3.32
CA ARG A 68 1.40 -17.31 -4.69
C ARG A 68 1.57 -15.78 -4.70
N TRP A 69 0.78 -15.06 -3.89
CA TRP A 69 0.90 -13.61 -3.79
C TRP A 69 2.23 -13.16 -3.19
N VAL A 70 2.67 -13.78 -2.08
CA VAL A 70 3.93 -13.38 -1.43
C VAL A 70 5.16 -13.86 -2.18
N LYS A 71 5.05 -14.86 -3.07
CA LYS A 71 6.12 -15.27 -3.99
C LYS A 71 6.33 -14.31 -5.15
N GLN A 72 5.28 -13.64 -5.59
CA GLN A 72 5.41 -12.59 -6.60
C GLN A 72 6.14 -11.40 -5.99
N ARG A 73 7.31 -11.05 -6.52
CA ARG A 73 8.02 -9.83 -6.11
C ARG A 73 7.25 -8.60 -6.62
N SER A 74 7.26 -7.52 -5.84
CA SER A 74 6.61 -6.24 -6.19
C SER A 74 7.24 -5.09 -5.40
N ILE A 75 8.57 -4.97 -5.48
CA ILE A 75 9.31 -3.95 -4.73
C ILE A 75 9.26 -2.63 -5.52
N SER A 76 8.38 -1.71 -5.10
CA SER A 76 8.09 -0.46 -5.83
C SER A 76 9.31 0.45 -5.96
N ALA A 77 10.08 0.62 -4.89
CA ALA A 77 11.32 1.40 -4.87
C ALA A 77 12.43 0.89 -5.81
N GLN A 78 12.30 -0.36 -6.30
CA GLN A 78 13.27 -1.01 -7.18
C GLN A 78 12.69 -1.32 -8.57
N ASN A 79 11.42 -0.99 -8.81
CA ASN A 79 10.69 -1.35 -10.03
C ASN A 79 10.80 -2.86 -10.36
N ASP A 80 10.52 -3.70 -9.36
CA ASP A 80 10.80 -5.13 -9.44
C ASP A 80 9.52 -5.95 -9.24
N GLY A 81 8.98 -6.49 -10.34
CA GLY A 81 7.82 -7.38 -10.36
C GLY A 81 6.46 -6.71 -10.06
N VAL A 82 6.42 -5.39 -9.91
CA VAL A 82 5.21 -4.63 -9.53
C VAL A 82 4.08 -4.84 -10.56
N ARG A 83 4.39 -4.71 -11.85
CA ARG A 83 3.42 -4.95 -12.93
C ARG A 83 2.90 -6.40 -12.96
N ASP A 84 3.77 -7.38 -12.70
CA ASP A 84 3.37 -8.78 -12.68
C ASP A 84 2.40 -9.06 -11.53
N MET A 85 2.60 -8.41 -10.37
CA MET A 85 1.65 -8.46 -9.26
C MET A 85 0.32 -7.77 -9.61
N ALA A 86 0.35 -6.64 -10.32
CA ALA A 86 -0.85 -5.96 -10.80
C ALA A 86 -1.68 -6.86 -11.75
N ASN A 87 -1.00 -7.51 -12.70
CA ASN A 87 -1.61 -8.51 -13.59
C ASN A 87 -2.21 -9.67 -12.80
N MET A 88 -1.48 -10.21 -11.83
CA MET A 88 -1.94 -11.31 -10.98
C MET A 88 -3.21 -10.95 -10.20
N LEU A 89 -3.27 -9.75 -9.63
CA LEU A 89 -4.46 -9.25 -8.95
C LEU A 89 -5.63 -9.08 -9.94
N ALA A 90 -5.38 -8.50 -11.11
CA ALA A 90 -6.42 -8.34 -12.13
C ALA A 90 -7.01 -9.70 -12.56
N ASP A 91 -6.16 -10.71 -12.74
CA ASP A 91 -6.60 -12.06 -13.10
C ASP A 91 -7.38 -12.74 -11.97
N ASP A 92 -6.97 -12.54 -10.71
CA ASP A 92 -7.71 -13.02 -9.54
C ASP A 92 -9.11 -12.39 -9.46
N LEU A 93 -9.24 -11.08 -9.70
CA LEU A 93 -10.54 -10.40 -9.72
C LEU A 93 -11.43 -10.93 -10.86
N ARG A 94 -10.87 -11.17 -12.05
CA ARG A 94 -11.60 -11.79 -13.17
C ARG A 94 -12.06 -13.21 -12.83
N ALA A 95 -11.21 -13.99 -12.17
CA ALA A 95 -11.56 -15.34 -11.72
C ALA A 95 -12.74 -15.31 -10.72
N LEU A 96 -12.79 -14.29 -9.86
CA LEU A 96 -13.88 -13.99 -8.93
C LEU A 96 -15.11 -13.33 -9.58
N LYS A 97 -15.19 -13.32 -10.91
CA LYS A 97 -16.34 -12.82 -11.69
C LYS A 97 -16.60 -11.33 -11.54
N PHE A 98 -15.57 -10.52 -11.25
CA PHE A 98 -15.66 -9.09 -11.44
C PHE A 98 -15.90 -8.80 -12.93
N GLY A 99 -17.00 -8.09 -13.23
CA GLY A 99 -17.47 -7.89 -14.61
C GLY A 99 -16.63 -6.90 -15.41
N GLU A 100 -15.93 -6.00 -14.71
CA GLU A 100 -15.01 -5.02 -15.28
C GLU A 100 -13.74 -5.02 -14.44
N VAL A 101 -12.59 -5.29 -15.07
CA VAL A 101 -11.27 -5.27 -14.43
C VAL A 101 -10.25 -4.64 -15.36
N SER A 102 -9.64 -3.56 -14.89
CA SER A 102 -8.72 -2.72 -15.67
C SER A 102 -7.41 -2.51 -14.93
N LEU A 103 -6.30 -2.54 -15.67
CA LEU A 103 -5.06 -1.92 -15.24
C LEU A 103 -5.12 -0.45 -15.63
N VAL A 104 -4.80 0.43 -14.68
CA VAL A 104 -4.79 1.88 -14.89
C VAL A 104 -3.34 2.32 -14.96
N GLU A 105 -2.88 2.68 -16.16
CA GLU A 105 -1.51 3.19 -16.33
C GLU A 105 -1.37 4.56 -15.67
N THR A 106 -0.29 4.74 -14.92
CA THR A 106 0.08 5.99 -14.25
C THR A 106 1.47 6.42 -14.71
N LYS A 107 1.95 7.57 -14.24
CA LYS A 107 3.37 7.95 -14.40
C LYS A 107 4.35 7.01 -13.69
N GLY A 108 3.88 6.23 -12.73
CA GLY A 108 4.66 5.27 -11.95
C GLY A 108 4.18 3.84 -12.17
N HIS A 109 3.82 3.15 -11.09
CA HIS A 109 3.29 1.78 -11.15
C HIS A 109 1.78 1.76 -11.46
N PRO A 110 1.28 0.76 -12.22
CA PRO A 110 -0.11 0.72 -12.64
C PRO A 110 -1.08 0.51 -11.45
N GLY A 111 -2.26 1.11 -11.49
CA GLY A 111 -3.36 0.73 -10.59
C GLY A 111 -4.10 -0.52 -11.09
N VAL A 112 -4.88 -1.15 -10.22
CA VAL A 112 -5.88 -2.16 -10.59
C VAL A 112 -7.24 -1.70 -10.10
N VAL A 113 -8.22 -1.65 -10.99
CA VAL A 113 -9.61 -1.33 -10.63
C VAL A 113 -10.52 -2.45 -11.08
N GLY A 114 -11.36 -2.94 -10.16
CA GLY A 114 -12.32 -4.00 -10.43
C GLY A 114 -13.71 -3.68 -9.90
N PHE A 115 -14.74 -3.96 -10.68
CA PHE A 115 -16.15 -3.83 -10.26
C PHE A 115 -16.86 -5.18 -10.25
N TYR A 116 -17.48 -5.51 -9.11
CA TYR A 116 -18.39 -6.64 -8.95
C TYR A 116 -19.80 -6.11 -8.64
N ASP A 117 -20.74 -6.40 -9.52
CA ASP A 117 -22.15 -6.05 -9.34
C ASP A 117 -22.93 -7.28 -8.87
N ALA A 118 -23.39 -7.23 -7.62
CA ALA A 118 -24.22 -8.27 -7.01
C ALA A 118 -25.72 -7.98 -7.18
N GLY A 119 -26.09 -6.85 -7.79
CA GLY A 119 -27.43 -6.27 -7.72
C GLY A 119 -27.83 -5.87 -6.28
N ALA A 120 -26.85 -5.63 -5.40
CA ALA A 120 -27.09 -5.32 -4.00
C ALA A 120 -27.39 -3.82 -3.80
N ALA A 121 -28.08 -3.50 -2.71
CA ALA A 121 -28.43 -2.13 -2.37
C ALA A 121 -27.22 -1.27 -1.91
N ARG A 122 -26.13 -1.93 -1.50
CA ARG A 122 -24.94 -1.27 -0.93
C ARG A 122 -23.70 -1.65 -1.71
N THR A 123 -22.77 -0.69 -1.82
CA THR A 123 -21.48 -0.84 -2.49
C THR A 123 -20.35 -0.58 -1.52
N LEU A 124 -19.43 -1.54 -1.37
CA LEU A 124 -18.23 -1.39 -0.56
C LEU A 124 -17.01 -1.17 -1.47
N LEU A 125 -16.29 -0.07 -1.26
CA LEU A 125 -14.97 0.16 -1.85
C LEU A 125 -13.94 -0.59 -1.01
N VAL A 126 -13.12 -1.42 -1.65
CA VAL A 126 -12.02 -2.14 -1.02
C VAL A 126 -10.71 -1.57 -1.56
N TYR A 127 -9.99 -0.86 -0.71
CA TYR A 127 -8.66 -0.36 -1.05
C TYR A 127 -7.63 -1.49 -0.84
N MET A 128 -6.67 -1.60 -1.75
CA MET A 128 -5.59 -2.57 -1.70
C MET A 128 -4.27 -1.91 -2.12
N MET A 129 -3.17 -2.47 -1.64
CA MET A 129 -1.81 -2.14 -2.03
C MET A 129 -1.05 -3.44 -2.25
N TYR A 130 -0.36 -3.56 -3.36
CA TYR A 130 0.30 -4.81 -3.72
C TYR A 130 1.81 -4.66 -3.86
N ASP A 131 2.36 -3.45 -3.74
CA ASP A 131 3.79 -3.25 -3.56
C ASP A 131 4.25 -3.56 -2.14
N VAL A 132 5.56 -3.76 -1.99
CA VAL A 132 6.17 -4.14 -0.73
C VAL A 132 7.51 -3.43 -0.56
N GLN A 133 7.90 -3.15 0.68
CA GLN A 133 9.24 -2.60 0.99
C GLN A 133 10.38 -3.49 0.45
N PRO A 134 11.57 -2.90 0.19
CA PRO A 134 12.80 -3.63 0.00
C PRO A 134 13.09 -4.67 1.08
N VAL A 135 13.97 -5.59 0.73
CA VAL A 135 14.41 -6.69 1.58
C VAL A 135 15.70 -6.31 2.30
N ASP A 136 15.65 -6.31 3.63
CA ASP A 136 16.86 -6.24 4.46
C ASP A 136 17.72 -7.51 4.32
N PRO A 137 19.03 -7.49 4.60
CA PRO A 137 19.88 -8.68 4.48
C PRO A 137 19.68 -9.72 5.60
N ASN A 138 19.04 -9.36 6.72
CA ASN A 138 19.00 -10.18 7.93
C ASN A 138 17.64 -10.87 8.12
N TRP A 139 17.28 -11.77 7.21
CA TRP A 139 16.06 -12.58 7.34
C TRP A 139 16.33 -13.90 8.05
N ARG A 140 15.30 -14.41 8.73
CA ARG A 140 15.31 -15.74 9.34
C ARG A 140 15.24 -16.88 8.31
N ILE A 141 14.81 -16.56 7.09
CA ILE A 141 14.74 -17.49 5.95
C ILE A 141 15.65 -17.00 4.84
N GLU A 142 16.12 -17.94 4.00
CA GLU A 142 17.08 -17.66 2.93
C GLU A 142 16.49 -16.75 1.84
N ASP A 143 15.28 -17.06 1.37
CA ASP A 143 14.56 -16.25 0.40
C ASP A 143 13.29 -15.65 1.04
N PRO A 144 13.25 -14.32 1.26
CA PRO A 144 12.09 -13.61 1.78
C PRO A 144 10.83 -13.69 0.92
N PHE A 145 10.93 -14.12 -0.33
CA PHE A 145 9.80 -14.37 -1.21
C PHE A 145 9.49 -15.86 -1.39
N ALA A 146 10.09 -16.77 -0.62
CA ALA A 146 9.80 -18.21 -0.73
C ALA A 146 8.36 -18.58 -0.33
N GLY A 147 7.65 -17.72 0.41
CA GLY A 147 6.34 -18.05 1.00
C GLY A 147 6.43 -19.22 1.97
N ALA A 148 7.49 -19.26 2.79
CA ALA A 148 7.79 -20.40 3.65
C ALA A 148 6.82 -20.48 4.84
N LEU A 149 6.32 -21.68 5.13
CA LEU A 149 5.69 -21.97 6.41
C LEU A 149 6.78 -22.38 7.39
N VAL A 150 6.87 -21.68 8.52
CA VAL A 150 7.90 -21.90 9.54
C VAL A 150 7.27 -22.02 10.92
N GLU A 151 7.89 -22.84 11.76
CA GLU A 151 7.50 -22.94 13.17
C GLU A 151 7.91 -21.68 13.94
N HIS A 152 6.99 -21.17 14.75
CA HIS A 152 7.18 -19.98 15.57
C HIS A 152 6.52 -20.20 16.94
N ASP A 153 6.86 -19.36 17.93
CA ASP A 153 6.30 -19.45 19.28
C ASP A 153 4.76 -19.27 19.30
N THR A 154 4.20 -18.71 18.24
CA THR A 154 2.77 -18.48 18.04
C THR A 154 2.11 -19.57 17.16
N GLY A 155 2.83 -20.66 16.86
CA GLY A 155 2.41 -21.72 15.92
C GLY A 155 3.09 -21.62 14.55
N THR A 156 2.59 -22.38 13.58
CA THR A 156 3.09 -22.33 12.20
C THR A 156 2.68 -21.01 11.54
N VAL A 157 3.66 -20.27 11.00
CA VAL A 157 3.45 -18.96 10.38
C VAL A 157 3.94 -18.93 8.94
N LEU A 158 3.26 -18.15 8.08
CA LEU A 158 3.74 -17.81 6.76
C LEU A 158 4.76 -16.68 6.87
N MET A 159 6.05 -17.00 6.71
CA MET A 159 7.13 -16.02 6.73
C MET A 159 7.51 -15.62 5.31
N ALA A 160 7.19 -14.38 4.94
CA ALA A 160 7.58 -13.77 3.68
C ALA A 160 7.48 -12.24 3.73
N ARG A 161 8.25 -11.54 2.88
CA ARG A 161 8.01 -10.15 2.53
C ARG A 161 6.63 -10.03 1.89
N GLY A 162 5.78 -9.15 2.41
CA GLY A 162 4.39 -9.02 1.97
C GLY A 162 3.39 -9.80 2.80
N ALA A 163 3.81 -10.73 3.68
CA ALA A 163 2.90 -11.61 4.41
C ALA A 163 1.93 -10.83 5.33
N THR A 164 2.41 -9.81 6.05
CA THR A 164 1.56 -8.89 6.82
C THR A 164 1.31 -7.58 6.09
N ASN A 165 2.34 -6.94 5.51
CA ASN A 165 2.23 -5.67 4.77
C ASN A 165 2.52 -5.86 3.27
N GLN A 166 1.52 -5.99 2.40
CA GLN A 166 0.10 -6.18 2.77
C GLN A 166 -0.66 -7.23 1.97
N LYS A 167 0.08 -8.10 1.28
CA LYS A 167 -0.50 -9.14 0.43
C LYS A 167 -1.32 -10.17 1.18
N GLY A 168 -0.88 -10.58 2.38
CA GLY A 168 -1.57 -11.62 3.14
C GLY A 168 -3.01 -11.27 3.51
N PRO A 169 -3.24 -10.16 4.24
CA PRO A 169 -4.60 -9.74 4.60
C PRO A 169 -5.53 -9.52 3.40
N GLN A 170 -5.00 -8.94 2.33
CA GLN A 170 -5.78 -8.66 1.11
C GLN A 170 -6.13 -9.95 0.34
N ARG A 171 -5.21 -10.90 0.23
CA ARG A 171 -5.52 -12.20 -0.37
C ARG A 171 -6.44 -13.05 0.51
N ALA A 172 -6.32 -12.95 1.83
CA ALA A 172 -7.26 -13.58 2.76
C ALA A 172 -8.69 -13.02 2.58
N PHE A 173 -8.82 -11.70 2.36
CA PHE A 173 -10.10 -11.09 1.98
C PHE A 173 -10.65 -11.67 0.67
N LEU A 174 -9.81 -11.82 -0.36
CA LEU A 174 -10.24 -12.44 -1.62
C LEU A 174 -10.61 -13.93 -1.48
N ASN A 175 -9.95 -14.67 -0.58
CA ASN A 175 -10.34 -16.05 -0.23
C ASN A 175 -11.72 -16.10 0.44
N ALA A 176 -12.04 -15.13 1.30
CA ALA A 176 -13.38 -15.01 1.88
C ALA A 176 -14.45 -14.68 0.82
N VAL A 177 -14.15 -13.76 -0.11
CA VAL A 177 -15.00 -13.46 -1.28
C VAL A 177 -15.24 -14.73 -2.10
N GLU A 178 -14.18 -15.50 -2.39
CA GLU A 178 -14.29 -16.77 -3.11
C GLU A 178 -15.21 -17.77 -2.40
N SER A 179 -15.07 -17.88 -1.07
CA SER A 179 -15.88 -18.81 -0.25
C SER A 179 -17.36 -18.42 -0.23
N ILE A 180 -17.66 -17.12 -0.10
CA ILE A 180 -19.04 -16.61 -0.17
C ILE A 180 -19.64 -16.90 -1.55
N LEU A 181 -18.90 -16.63 -2.63
CA LEU A 181 -19.36 -16.92 -3.99
C LEU A 181 -19.61 -18.42 -4.21
N ALA A 182 -18.77 -19.28 -3.64
CA ALA A 182 -18.92 -20.73 -3.77
C ALA A 182 -20.16 -21.28 -3.04
N VAL A 183 -20.52 -20.70 -1.90
CA VAL A 183 -21.64 -21.17 -1.06
C VAL A 183 -22.96 -20.49 -1.47
N ASP A 184 -22.96 -19.17 -1.58
CA ASP A 184 -24.19 -18.37 -1.77
C ASP A 184 -24.42 -17.99 -3.25
N GLY A 185 -23.44 -18.22 -4.13
CA GLY A 185 -23.50 -17.90 -5.55
C GLY A 185 -23.35 -16.41 -5.89
N LYS A 186 -23.43 -15.52 -4.90
CA LYS A 186 -23.26 -14.07 -5.04
C LYS A 186 -22.83 -13.42 -3.73
N LEU A 187 -22.29 -12.21 -3.81
CA LEU A 187 -21.97 -11.40 -2.63
C LEU A 187 -23.21 -10.67 -2.07
N PRO A 188 -23.24 -10.38 -0.76
CA PRO A 188 -24.33 -9.60 -0.14
C PRO A 188 -24.26 -8.09 -0.45
N VAL A 189 -23.16 -7.63 -1.03
CA VAL A 189 -22.89 -6.23 -1.41
C VAL A 189 -22.22 -6.19 -2.79
N ASN A 190 -22.31 -5.05 -3.47
CA ASN A 190 -21.45 -4.78 -4.61
C ASN A 190 -20.04 -4.47 -4.09
N LEU A 191 -19.00 -4.86 -4.83
CA LEU A 191 -17.62 -4.54 -4.49
C LEU A 191 -16.99 -3.68 -5.57
N VAL A 192 -16.21 -2.69 -5.15
CA VAL A 192 -15.25 -2.00 -6.01
C VAL A 192 -13.86 -2.17 -5.42
N VAL A 193 -12.97 -2.90 -6.08
CA VAL A 193 -11.56 -2.96 -5.68
C VAL A 193 -10.81 -1.84 -6.37
N VAL A 194 -10.05 -1.07 -5.59
CA VAL A 194 -9.08 -0.08 -6.08
C VAL A 194 -7.74 -0.41 -5.45
N ALA A 195 -6.77 -0.81 -6.27
CA ALA A 195 -5.46 -1.23 -5.81
C ALA A 195 -4.33 -0.42 -6.45
N GLU A 196 -3.26 -0.19 -5.72
CA GLU A 196 -2.05 0.49 -6.22
C GLU A 196 -0.76 -0.28 -5.90
N GLY A 197 0.31 0.09 -6.61
CA GLY A 197 1.66 -0.46 -6.44
C GLY A 197 2.68 0.58 -5.98
N GLU A 198 2.24 1.62 -5.28
CA GLU A 198 3.11 2.73 -4.84
C GLU A 198 2.85 3.16 -3.38
N GLU A 199 2.14 2.40 -2.57
CA GLU A 199 1.83 2.80 -1.18
C GLU A 199 3.12 2.95 -0.36
N GLU A 200 4.09 2.06 -0.58
CA GLU A 200 5.38 2.08 0.12
C GLU A 200 6.27 3.25 -0.36
N LEU A 201 5.83 3.98 -1.42
CA LEU A 201 6.41 5.22 -1.92
C LEU A 201 5.60 6.47 -1.53
N GLY A 202 4.53 6.31 -0.75
CA GLY A 202 3.62 7.38 -0.35
C GLY A 202 2.54 7.71 -1.38
N SER A 203 2.20 6.77 -2.28
CA SER A 203 1.09 6.87 -3.23
C SER A 203 1.12 8.09 -4.17
N PRO A 204 2.27 8.49 -4.75
CA PRO A 204 2.40 9.74 -5.50
C PRO A 204 1.46 9.85 -6.71
N ASN A 205 1.12 8.72 -7.35
CA ASN A 205 0.23 8.70 -8.53
C ASN A 205 -1.11 8.02 -8.27
N PHE A 206 -1.50 7.77 -7.01
CA PHE A 206 -2.79 7.13 -6.70
C PHE A 206 -3.99 7.94 -7.21
N ALA A 207 -3.87 9.27 -7.24
CA ALA A 207 -4.85 10.14 -7.87
C ALA A 207 -5.16 9.75 -9.33
N GLU A 208 -4.13 9.41 -10.11
CA GLU A 208 -4.27 9.00 -11.52
C GLU A 208 -5.02 7.66 -11.65
N VAL A 209 -4.94 6.79 -10.63
CA VAL A 209 -5.68 5.51 -10.58
C VAL A 209 -7.18 5.75 -10.41
N ILE A 210 -7.57 6.68 -9.53
CA ILE A 210 -8.98 6.89 -9.15
C ILE A 210 -9.71 7.89 -10.02
N GLU A 211 -9.01 8.86 -10.61
CA GLU A 211 -9.56 9.95 -11.43
C GLU A 211 -10.56 9.47 -12.50
N PRO A 212 -10.25 8.44 -13.31
CA PRO A 212 -11.17 7.95 -14.34
C PRO A 212 -12.47 7.36 -13.77
N TYR A 213 -12.49 6.99 -12.49
CA TYR A 213 -13.58 6.28 -11.84
C TYR A 213 -14.28 7.10 -10.75
N LEU A 214 -13.87 8.33 -10.48
CA LEU A 214 -14.34 9.15 -9.35
C LEU A 214 -15.87 9.19 -9.23
N ASP A 215 -16.59 9.38 -10.34
CA ASP A 215 -18.06 9.46 -10.33
C ASP A 215 -18.74 8.14 -9.94
N ARG A 216 -18.07 7.01 -10.13
CA ARG A 216 -18.53 5.70 -9.64
C ARG A 216 -18.10 5.48 -8.20
N LEU A 217 -16.85 5.78 -7.86
CA LEU A 217 -16.29 5.59 -6.51
C LEU A 217 -17.05 6.42 -5.47
N ARG A 218 -17.50 7.64 -5.82
CA ARG A 218 -18.35 8.49 -4.97
C ARG A 218 -19.69 7.87 -4.57
N LYS A 219 -20.13 6.81 -5.25
CA LYS A 219 -21.38 6.11 -4.95
C LYS A 219 -21.20 4.98 -3.93
N ALA A 220 -19.96 4.68 -3.51
CA ALA A 220 -19.72 3.68 -2.46
C ALA A 220 -20.29 4.15 -1.12
N ASP A 221 -20.90 3.23 -0.39
CA ASP A 221 -21.48 3.48 0.94
C ASP A 221 -20.42 3.43 2.05
N GLY A 222 -19.27 2.82 1.77
CA GLY A 222 -18.15 2.72 2.69
C GLY A 222 -16.87 2.30 1.99
N ALA A 223 -15.75 2.52 2.68
CA ALA A 223 -14.44 2.06 2.26
C ALA A 223 -13.86 1.12 3.33
N PHE A 224 -13.22 0.04 2.88
CA PHE A 224 -12.59 -0.94 3.73
C PHE A 224 -11.17 -1.22 3.25
N PHE A 225 -10.25 -1.32 4.19
CA PHE A 225 -8.87 -1.71 3.94
C PHE A 225 -8.59 -3.03 4.67
N PRO A 226 -8.46 -4.16 3.97
CA PRO A 226 -8.25 -5.45 4.62
C PRO A 226 -6.91 -5.48 5.37
N MET A 227 -6.98 -5.71 6.68
CA MET A 227 -5.83 -5.83 7.57
C MET A 227 -6.00 -7.03 8.52
N ASN A 228 -4.90 -7.70 8.86
CA ASN A 228 -4.86 -8.71 9.91
C ASN A 228 -4.67 -8.04 11.28
N LEU A 229 -5.77 -7.54 11.84
CA LEU A 229 -5.77 -6.84 13.12
C LEU A 229 -6.36 -7.72 14.22
N GLN A 230 -5.46 -8.30 15.01
CA GLN A 230 -5.80 -9.14 16.16
C GLN A 230 -4.84 -8.81 17.31
N ASN A 231 -5.36 -8.74 18.53
CA ASN A 231 -4.50 -8.61 19.71
C ASN A 231 -3.97 -9.97 20.18
N ALA A 232 -3.05 -9.97 21.15
CA ALA A 232 -2.44 -11.20 21.66
C ALA A 232 -3.42 -12.18 22.34
N LYS A 233 -4.65 -11.75 22.66
CA LYS A 233 -5.71 -12.61 23.22
C LYS A 233 -6.61 -13.23 22.15
N GLY A 234 -6.38 -12.90 20.88
CA GLY A 234 -7.18 -13.39 19.77
C GLY A 234 -8.37 -12.48 19.41
N GLU A 235 -8.52 -11.33 20.05
CA GLU A 235 -9.65 -10.42 19.77
C GLU A 235 -9.34 -9.59 18.52
N ALA A 236 -10.29 -9.55 17.58
CA ALA A 236 -10.18 -8.70 16.40
C ALA A 236 -10.24 -7.22 16.80
N THR A 237 -9.40 -6.39 16.18
CA THR A 237 -9.40 -4.94 16.39
C THR A 237 -9.72 -4.21 15.09
N LEU A 238 -10.37 -3.06 15.20
CA LEU A 238 -10.70 -2.21 14.06
C LEU A 238 -10.08 -0.84 14.27
N ASN A 239 -9.24 -0.42 13.33
CA ASN A 239 -8.70 0.93 13.31
C ASN A 239 -9.70 1.88 12.64
N LEU A 240 -10.05 2.96 13.33
CA LEU A 240 -10.98 3.99 12.84
C LEU A 240 -10.26 5.29 12.43
N GLY A 241 -8.92 5.27 12.43
CA GLY A 241 -8.11 6.42 12.04
C GLY A 241 -6.62 6.08 12.01
N VAL A 242 -5.89 6.84 11.21
CA VAL A 242 -4.42 6.79 11.09
C VAL A 242 -3.85 8.19 11.28
N LYS A 243 -2.58 8.28 11.68
CA LYS A 243 -1.86 9.56 11.70
C LYS A 243 -1.36 9.88 10.30
N GLY A 244 -1.27 11.17 9.97
CA GLY A 244 -0.51 11.62 8.81
C GLY A 244 1.00 11.44 9.02
N ILE A 245 1.75 11.42 7.92
CA ILE A 245 3.21 11.37 7.93
C ILE A 245 3.77 12.62 7.24
N ILE A 246 4.80 13.21 7.82
CA ILE A 246 5.61 14.25 7.18
C ILE A 246 7.04 13.74 7.16
N TYR A 247 7.60 13.68 5.96
CA TYR A 247 8.96 13.21 5.74
C TYR A 247 9.89 14.40 5.51
N PHE A 248 11.05 14.42 6.16
CA PHE A 248 12.07 15.43 5.96
C PHE A 248 13.39 14.76 5.58
N GLU A 249 14.02 15.25 4.52
CA GLU A 249 15.42 14.97 4.25
C GLU A 249 16.23 16.19 4.64
N LEU A 250 17.33 15.97 5.37
CA LEU A 250 18.26 17.02 5.69
C LEU A 250 19.62 16.71 5.07
N GLU A 251 20.08 17.62 4.23
CA GLU A 251 21.38 17.56 3.57
C GLU A 251 22.34 18.57 4.17
N SER A 252 23.56 18.14 4.48
CA SER A 252 24.68 19.01 4.86
C SER A 252 25.84 18.80 3.91
N VAL A 253 26.19 19.83 3.15
CA VAL A 253 27.26 19.79 2.16
C VAL A 253 28.48 20.54 2.70
N GLY A 254 29.61 19.85 2.81
CA GLY A 254 30.92 20.46 3.08
C GLY A 254 31.55 21.04 1.81
N GLY A 255 32.51 21.96 1.96
CA GLY A 255 33.26 22.50 0.82
C GLY A 255 34.31 21.53 0.25
N ASP A 256 34.88 21.89 -0.91
CA ASP A 256 35.84 21.10 -1.70
C ASP A 256 37.08 20.58 -0.94
N TRP A 257 37.41 21.19 0.20
CA TRP A 257 38.63 20.93 0.95
C TRP A 257 38.63 19.59 1.71
N GLY A 258 37.49 18.91 1.85
CA GLY A 258 37.39 17.61 2.52
C GLY A 258 37.75 17.67 4.01
N TRP A 259 36.93 17.05 4.86
CA TRP A 259 37.13 17.12 6.31
C TRP A 259 38.46 16.51 6.76
N THR A 260 39.33 17.30 7.41
CA THR A 260 40.33 16.76 8.34
C THR A 260 39.72 16.61 9.73
N ARG A 261 39.80 15.42 10.33
CA ARG A 261 39.27 15.09 11.68
C ARG A 261 39.69 16.07 12.79
N SER A 262 40.76 16.84 12.59
CA SER A 262 41.34 17.80 13.53
C SER A 262 40.73 19.21 13.49
N GLN A 263 39.84 19.52 12.55
CA GLN A 263 39.17 20.82 12.45
C GLN A 263 37.63 20.70 12.47
N ARG A 264 37.10 19.78 13.29
CA ARG A 264 35.67 19.85 13.62
C ARG A 264 35.43 21.15 14.40
N HIS A 265 34.81 22.12 13.74
CA HIS A 265 34.34 23.32 14.41
C HIS A 265 33.28 22.87 15.43
N PRO A 266 33.30 23.37 16.70
CA PRO A 266 32.39 22.93 17.77
C PRO A 266 30.90 22.95 17.39
N TRP A 267 30.56 23.80 16.41
CA TRP A 267 29.23 23.94 15.84
C TRP A 267 28.72 22.68 15.13
N PHE A 268 29.60 21.87 14.52
CA PHE A 268 29.19 20.62 13.87
C PHE A 268 28.96 19.48 14.86
N ASP A 269 29.77 19.38 15.92
CA ASP A 269 29.48 18.47 17.03
C ASP A 269 28.16 18.89 17.72
N GLU A 270 27.83 20.19 17.75
CA GLU A 270 26.55 20.67 18.24
C GLU A 270 25.38 20.35 17.29
N ILE A 271 25.59 20.38 15.98
CA ILE A 271 24.60 19.94 14.98
C ILE A 271 24.36 18.43 15.07
N ASP A 272 25.41 17.61 15.06
CA ASP A 272 25.31 16.14 15.20
C ASP A 272 24.69 15.76 16.56
N ARG A 273 25.06 16.45 17.64
CA ARG A 273 24.45 16.25 18.96
C ARG A 273 22.99 16.68 18.97
N ARG A 274 22.63 17.81 18.35
CA ARG A 274 21.22 18.24 18.22
C ARG A 274 20.43 17.28 17.32
N PHE A 275 21.03 16.66 16.31
CA PHE A 275 20.40 15.59 15.52
C PHE A 275 20.21 14.32 16.33
N ALA A 276 21.21 13.91 17.11
CA ALA A 276 21.09 12.78 18.00
C ALA A 276 20.03 13.03 19.09
N ASP A 277 19.98 14.23 19.66
CA ASP A 277 19.00 14.65 20.66
C ASP A 277 17.57 14.66 20.06
N LEU A 278 17.38 15.19 18.83
CA LEU A 278 16.09 15.15 18.11
C LEU A 278 15.63 13.73 17.77
N ALA A 279 16.56 12.82 17.43
CA ALA A 279 16.26 11.44 17.08
C ALA A 279 16.05 10.52 18.30
N THR A 280 16.37 10.97 19.52
CA THR A 280 16.27 10.18 20.76
C THR A 280 15.27 10.75 21.76
N ASP A 281 14.56 11.83 21.41
CA ASP A 281 13.48 12.40 22.22
C ASP A 281 12.32 11.38 22.35
N PRO A 282 12.04 10.85 23.56
CA PRO A 282 10.97 9.88 23.78
C PRO A 282 9.57 10.44 23.49
N GLY A 283 9.42 11.76 23.30
CA GLY A 283 8.19 12.39 22.84
C GLY A 283 7.81 12.12 21.38
N HIS A 284 8.76 11.60 20.56
CA HIS A 284 8.60 11.43 19.12
C HIS A 284 8.68 9.94 18.71
N CYS A 285 7.55 9.24 18.80
CA CYS A 285 7.38 7.79 18.61
C CYS A 285 7.78 7.21 17.21
N CYS A 286 8.29 8.01 16.28
CA CYS A 286 8.54 7.59 14.89
C CYS A 286 10.02 7.61 14.44
N ALA A 287 10.98 7.92 15.33
CA ALA A 287 12.38 8.11 14.92
C ALA A 287 13.16 6.82 14.61
N ASP A 288 12.67 5.64 15.02
CA ASP A 288 13.47 4.40 14.99
C ASP A 288 13.61 3.74 13.60
N VAL A 289 12.72 4.03 12.64
CA VAL A 289 12.70 3.31 11.34
C VAL A 289 13.72 3.86 10.33
N GLN A 290 14.20 5.09 10.52
CA GLN A 290 14.97 5.80 9.48
C GLN A 290 16.50 5.76 9.67
N ARG A 291 16.99 5.18 10.77
CA ARG A 291 18.43 5.18 11.13
C ARG A 291 19.34 4.49 10.11
N ARG A 292 18.80 3.77 9.10
CA ARG A 292 19.57 2.92 8.17
C ARG A 292 19.85 3.49 6.78
N GLN A 293 19.28 4.63 6.39
CA GLN A 293 19.56 5.22 5.06
C GLN A 293 20.77 6.19 5.04
N TYR A 294 21.46 6.38 6.16
CA TYR A 294 22.72 7.13 6.24
C TYR A 294 23.92 6.29 5.76
N HIS A 295 23.89 5.85 4.50
CA HIS A 295 25.08 5.36 3.82
C HIS A 295 25.37 6.24 2.59
N GLN A 296 26.39 7.08 2.76
CA GLN A 296 27.14 7.87 1.78
C GLN A 296 26.83 7.55 0.31
N ARG A 297 26.05 8.41 -0.35
CA ARG A 297 26.14 8.60 -1.80
C ARG A 297 27.02 9.81 -2.10
N ALA A 298 28.33 9.59 -2.07
CA ALA A 298 29.25 10.45 -2.81
C ALA A 298 29.20 10.00 -4.29
N ARG A 299 28.33 10.61 -5.09
CA ARG A 299 28.50 10.59 -6.56
C ARG A 299 29.33 11.82 -6.92
N VAL A 300 30.56 11.55 -7.34
CA VAL A 300 31.41 12.50 -8.06
C VAL A 300 30.72 12.82 -9.38
N LEU A 301 30.33 14.08 -9.56
CA LEU A 301 30.23 14.71 -10.87
C LEU A 301 31.55 15.42 -11.16
#